data_AF-A0A2E3JDA7-F1
#
_entry.id   AF-A0A2E3JDA7-F1
#
_cell.length_a   1.000
_cell.length_b   1.000
_cell.length_c   1.000
_cell.angle_alpha   90.00
_cell.angle_beta   90.00
_cell.angle_gamma   90.00
#
_symmetry.space_group_name_H-M   'P 1'
#
loop_
_entity.id
_entity.type
_entity.pdbx_description
1 polymer ?
#
loop_
_entity_poly.entity_id
_entity_poly.type
_entity_poly.pdbx_seq_one_letter_code
_entity_poly.pdbx_strand_id
1 'polypeptide(L)' 'MARIEVPNGDDLERLRLWKMAPAFSEAVDSFRIAAHEESILSVREREVARMKIAVINQCPI' A
#
# COMPACT_ATOMS: atom_id res chain seq x y z
N MET A 1 18.56 -15.37 2.80
CA MET A 1 17.90 -14.20 2.18
C MET A 1 18.77 -12.99 2.44
N ALA A 2 18.95 -12.10 1.45
CA ALA A 2 19.66 -10.85 1.68
C ALA A 2 18.93 -10.03 2.74
N ARG A 3 19.65 -9.55 3.77
CA ARG A 3 19.08 -8.70 4.82
C ARG A 3 19.08 -7.27 4.29
N ILE A 4 17.89 -6.73 4.04
CA ILE A 4 17.72 -5.33 3.67
C ILE A 4 17.76 -4.50 4.95
N GLU A 5 18.63 -3.49 5.00
CA GLU A 5 18.66 -2.54 6.12
C GLU A 5 17.52 -1.54 5.97
N VAL A 6 16.48 -1.71 6.79
CA VAL A 6 15.33 -0.81 6.83
C VAL A 6 15.63 0.36 7.77
N PRO A 7 15.35 1.62 7.37
CA PRO A 7 15.56 2.79 8.23
C PRO A 7 14.87 2.64 9.59
N ASN A 8 15.52 3.08 10.67
CA ASN A 8 14.94 3.08 12.02
C ASN A 8 13.69 3.98 12.11
N GLY A 9 12.78 3.66 13.03
CA GLY A 9 11.60 4.47 13.35
C GLY A 9 10.48 3.66 14.00
N ASP A 10 9.48 4.37 14.52
CA ASP A 10 8.38 3.76 15.30
C ASP A 10 7.24 3.20 14.43
N ASP A 11 7.28 3.47 13.12
CA ASP A 11 6.32 2.96 12.16
C ASP A 11 6.48 1.46 11.89
N LEU A 12 5.42 0.84 11.37
CA LEU A 12 5.47 -0.52 10.82
C LEU A 12 6.63 -0.64 9.81
N GLU A 13 7.36 -1.76 9.85
CA GLU A 13 8.51 -1.98 8.98
C GLU A 13 8.18 -1.80 7.49
N ARG A 14 6.99 -2.27 7.06
CA ARG A 14 6.48 -2.06 5.69
C ARG A 14 6.35 -0.60 5.30
N LEU A 15 6.04 0.31 6.24
CA LEU A 15 5.96 1.74 5.99
C LEU A 15 7.36 2.36 5.91
N ARG A 16 8.29 1.87 6.74
CA ARG A 16 9.69 2.30 6.72
C ARG A 16 10.42 1.86 5.45
N LEU A 17 10.04 0.72 4.85
CA LEU A 17 10.57 0.30 3.54
C LEU A 17 10.32 1.34 2.44
N TRP A 18 9.17 2.03 2.44
CA TRP A 18 8.89 3.08 1.45
C TRP A 18 9.82 4.29 1.57
N LYS A 19 10.38 4.54 2.77
CA LYS A 19 11.38 5.60 2.99
C LYS A 19 12.69 5.35 2.23
N MET A 20 12.94 4.11 1.81
CA MET A 20 14.10 3.77 0.97
C MET A 20 13.94 4.23 -0.49
N ALA A 21 12.72 4.56 -0.93
CA ALA A 21 12.43 5.02 -2.29
C ALA A 21 11.36 6.15 -2.28
N PRO A 22 11.71 7.37 -1.82
CA PRO A 22 10.73 8.42 -1.52
C PRO A 22 9.91 8.86 -2.74
N ALA A 23 10.54 9.06 -3.90
CA ALA A 23 9.81 9.42 -5.13
C ALA A 23 8.82 8.34 -5.56
N PHE A 24 9.17 7.06 -5.36
CA PHE A 24 8.25 5.95 -5.63
C PHE A 24 7.09 5.93 -4.63
N SER A 25 7.38 6.21 -3.35
CA SER A 25 6.35 6.34 -2.31
C SER A 25 5.33 7.43 -2.64
N GLU A 26 5.77 8.61 -3.09
CA GLU A 26 4.87 9.71 -3.51
C GLU A 26 4.00 9.33 -4.72
N ALA A 27 4.60 8.65 -5.70
CA ALA A 27 3.86 8.17 -6.87
C ALA A 27 2.80 7.12 -6.50
N VAL A 28 3.13 6.20 -5.58
CA VAL A 28 2.19 5.17 -5.11
C VAL A 28 1.05 5.77 -4.29
N ASP A 29 1.30 6.81 -3.49
CA ASP A 29 0.22 7.51 -2.77
C ASP A 29 -0.70 8.27 -3.74
N SER A 30 -0.13 8.92 -4.76
CA SER A 30 -0.92 9.57 -5.82
C SER A 30 -1.80 8.55 -6.57
N PHE A 31 -1.25 7.38 -6.89
CA PHE A 31 -2.02 6.28 -7.46
C PHE A 31 -3.12 5.78 -6.53
N ARG A 32 -2.83 5.63 -5.23
CA ARG A 32 -3.81 5.20 -4.21
C ARG A 32 -5.00 6.16 -4.16
N ILE A 33 -4.75 7.48 -4.18
CA ILE A 33 -5.81 8.49 -4.19
C ILE A 33 -6.67 8.35 -5.44
N ALA A 34 -6.07 8.34 -6.63
CA ALA A 34 -6.79 8.23 -7.89
C ALA A 34 -7.61 6.92 -7.99
N ALA A 35 -7.01 5.79 -7.60
CA ALA A 35 -7.65 4.48 -7.73
C ALA A 35 -8.70 4.19 -6.64
N HIS A 36 -8.57 4.77 -5.45
CA HIS A 36 -9.38 4.39 -4.29
C HIS A 36 -10.30 5.51 -3.77
N GLU A 37 -9.84 6.76 -3.76
CA GLU A 37 -10.61 7.90 -3.25
C GLU A 37 -11.49 8.49 -4.36
N GLU A 38 -10.91 8.73 -5.54
CA GLU A 38 -11.56 9.32 -6.71
C GLU A 38 -12.32 8.32 -7.60
N SER A 39 -12.43 7.06 -7.16
CA SER A 39 -13.09 6.02 -7.95
C SER A 39 -14.61 6.23 -8.08
N ILE A 40 -15.16 5.84 -9.23
CA ILE A 40 -16.61 5.83 -9.51
C ILE A 40 -17.42 4.84 -8.66
N LEU A 41 -16.75 3.80 -8.14
CA LEU A 41 -17.37 2.81 -7.26
C LEU A 41 -17.65 3.40 -5.87
N SER A 42 -18.70 2.91 -5.21
CA SER A 42 -18.99 3.29 -3.83
C SER A 42 -17.93 2.77 -2.86
N VAL A 43 -17.84 3.38 -1.67
CA VAL A 43 -16.89 2.96 -0.61
C VAL A 43 -16.98 1.46 -0.33
N ARG A 44 -18.21 0.91 -0.22
CA ARG A 44 -18.42 -0.52 0.05
C ARG A 44 -17.90 -1.42 -1.06
N GLU A 45 -18.16 -1.07 -2.32
CA GLU A 45 -17.71 -1.86 -3.47
C GLU A 45 -16.18 -1.85 -3.58
N ARG A 46 -15.55 -0.70 -3.33
CA ARG A 46 -14.09 -0.55 -3.36
C ARG A 46 -13.40 -1.39 -2.29
N GLU A 47 -13.89 -1.35 -1.06
CA GLU A 47 -13.30 -2.18 0.01
C GLU A 47 -13.51 -3.67 -0.24
N VAL A 48 -14.68 -4.09 -0.73
CA VAL A 48 -14.90 -5.50 -1.10
C VAL A 48 -13.94 -5.94 -2.21
N ALA A 49 -13.74 -5.10 -3.24
CA ALA A 49 -12.79 -5.39 -4.31
C ALA A 49 -11.35 -5.49 -3.78
N ARG A 50 -10.91 -4.51 -2.97
CA ARG A 50 -9.59 -4.48 -2.34
C ARG A 50 -9.34 -5.72 -1.47
N MET A 51 -10.31 -6.10 -0.64
CA MET A 51 -10.21 -7.27 0.23
C MET A 51 -10.13 -8.57 -0.58
N LYS A 52 -10.94 -8.72 -1.63
CA LYS A 52 -10.86 -9.89 -2.53
C LYS A 52 -9.51 -10.01 -3.20
N ILE A 53 -8.97 -8.91 -3.73
CA ILE A 53 -7.64 -8.87 -4.36
C ILE A 53 -6.57 -9.28 -3.36
N ALA A 54 -6.62 -8.77 -2.13
CA ALA A 54 -5.66 -9.13 -1.09
C ALA A 54 -5.74 -10.63 -0.73
N VAL A 55 -6.94 -11.20 -0.57
CA VAL A 55 -7.12 -12.65 -0.34
C VAL A 55 -6.54 -13.48 -1.49
N ILE A 56 -6.81 -13.11 -2.75
CA ILE A 56 -6.27 -13.81 -3.94
C ILE A 56 -4.74 -13.80 -3.94
N ASN A 57 -4.13 -12.69 -3.51
CA ASN A 57 -2.68 -12.54 -3.43
C ASN A 57 -2.10 -13.03 -2.09
N GLN A 58 -2.90 -13.69 -1.24
CA GLN A 58 -2.50 -14.14 0.10
C GLN A 58 -1.85 -13.02 0.94
N CYS A 59 -2.29 -11.78 0.72
CA CYS A 59 -1.85 -10.62 1.46
C CYS A 59 -2.69 -10.53 2.75
N PRO A 60 -2.09 -10.72 3.93
CA PRO A 60 -2.80 -10.52 5.19
C PRO A 60 -3.15 -9.04 5.32
N ILE A 61 -4.46 -8.76 5.39
CA ILE A 61 -5.02 -7.40 5.56
C ILE A 61 -5.06 -7.06 7.03
#